data_AF-A0A367LZX8-F1
#
_entry.id   AF-A0A367LZX8-F1
#
_cell.length_a   1.000
_cell.length_b   1.000
_cell.length_c   1.000
_cell.angle_alpha   90.00
_cell.angle_beta   90.00
_cell.angle_gamma   90.00
#
_symmetry.space_group_name_H-M   'P 1'
#
loop_
_entity.id
_entity.type
_entity.pdbx_description
1 polymer ?
#
loop_
_entity_poly.entity_id
_entity_poly.type
_entity_poly.pdbx_seq_one_letter_code
_entity_poly.pdbx_strand_id
1 'polypeptide(L)'
;MSITRTALPLILVSGLLTGCAGLQKSDWPTCAAVGGVTGAGLGAIESSSWAGWGALIGGGVGAAYCWVHGAGEQVAPPPPQPVEEVAPPPPVVKEETIVVRDLHFAFDSSKVDAADSEK
;
A
#
# COMPACT_ATOMS: atom_id res chain seq x y z
N MET A 1 -42.74 -13.55 12.59
CA MET A 1 -41.55 -13.57 11.71
C MET A 1 -41.16 -12.12 11.45
N SER A 2 -40.07 -11.64 12.07
CA SER A 2 -39.63 -10.25 11.91
C SER A 2 -38.80 -10.11 10.64
N ILE A 3 -39.09 -9.09 9.83
CA ILE A 3 -38.36 -8.79 8.59
C ILE A 3 -36.87 -8.53 8.85
N THR A 4 -36.51 -8.14 10.09
CA THR A 4 -35.14 -8.02 10.55
C THR A 4 -34.40 -9.36 10.63
N ARG A 5 -35.11 -10.48 10.82
CA ARG A 5 -34.54 -11.83 10.89
C ARG A 5 -34.11 -12.36 9.52
N THR A 6 -34.62 -11.80 8.43
CA THR A 6 -34.30 -12.18 7.04
C THR A 6 -33.48 -11.12 6.32
N ALA A 7 -33.70 -9.84 6.58
CA ALA A 7 -32.94 -8.75 5.96
C ALA A 7 -31.49 -8.68 6.45
N LEU A 8 -31.26 -8.90 7.75
CA LEU A 8 -29.91 -8.86 8.32
C LEU A 8 -28.97 -9.93 7.73
N PRO A 9 -29.35 -11.22 7.62
CA PRO A 9 -28.50 -12.21 6.97
C PRO A 9 -28.34 -11.94 5.47
N LEU A 10 -29.37 -11.43 4.78
CA LEU A 10 -29.26 -11.07 3.36
C LEU A 10 -28.27 -9.92 3.14
N ILE A 11 -28.29 -8.89 3.98
CA ILE A 11 -27.37 -7.74 3.92
C ILE A 11 -25.92 -8.19 4.21
N LEU A 12 -25.73 -9.04 5.22
CA LEU A 12 -24.42 -9.65 5.53
C LEU A 12 -23.90 -10.50 4.37
N VAL A 13 -24.76 -11.31 3.76
CA VAL A 13 -24.41 -12.13 2.60
C VAL A 13 -24.07 -11.24 1.41
N SER A 14 -24.85 -10.21 1.10
CA SER A 14 -24.51 -9.26 0.01
C SER A 14 -23.23 -8.47 0.30
N GLY A 15 -22.95 -8.13 1.56
CA GLY A 15 -21.69 -7.51 1.98
C GLY A 15 -20.50 -8.45 1.82
N LEU A 16 -20.65 -9.72 2.20
CA LEU A 16 -19.66 -10.77 1.97
C LEU A 16 -19.44 -11.03 0.46
N LEU A 17 -20.51 -11.07 -0.33
CA LEU A 17 -20.42 -11.28 -1.78
C LEU A 17 -19.75 -10.09 -2.47
N THR A 18 -19.99 -8.87 -2.01
CA THR A 18 -19.31 -7.66 -2.51
C THR A 18 -17.86 -7.61 -2.02
N GLY A 19 -17.56 -8.20 -0.86
CA GLY A 19 -16.20 -8.36 -0.32
C GLY A 19 -15.30 -9.30 -1.12
N CYS A 20 -15.83 -10.14 -2.01
CA CYS A 20 -15.03 -10.97 -2.92
C CYS A 20 -14.55 -10.24 -4.18
N ALA A 21 -14.80 -8.93 -4.33
CA ALA A 21 -14.34 -8.15 -5.48
C ALA A 21 -12.82 -7.82 -5.48
N GLY A 22 -12.07 -8.38 -4.54
CA GLY A 22 -10.61 -8.24 -4.44
C GLY A 22 -9.95 -9.51 -3.91
N LEU A 23 -10.28 -10.67 -4.48
CA LEU A 23 -9.70 -11.96 -4.06
C LEU A 23 -8.17 -11.89 -4.06
N GLN A 24 -7.55 -11.80 -2.89
CA GLN A 24 -6.13 -12.05 -2.74
C GLN A 24 -5.91 -13.55 -2.53
N LYS A 25 -4.75 -14.05 -2.93
CA LYS A 25 -4.28 -15.42 -2.61
C LYS A 25 -4.39 -15.73 -1.10
N SER A 26 -4.27 -14.70 -0.25
CA SER A 26 -4.35 -14.77 1.21
C SER A 26 -5.76 -15.01 1.74
N ASP A 27 -6.82 -14.66 0.99
CA ASP A 27 -8.23 -14.81 1.40
C ASP A 27 -8.79 -16.23 1.22
N TRP A 28 -7.93 -17.22 0.92
CA TRP A 28 -8.33 -18.62 0.83
C TRP A 28 -9.13 -19.13 2.04
N PRO A 29 -8.91 -18.69 3.31
CA PRO A 29 -9.73 -19.12 4.44
C PRO A 29 -11.15 -18.60 4.37
N THR A 30 -11.33 -17.37 3.88
CA THR A 30 -12.66 -16.74 3.73
C THR A 30 -13.44 -17.44 2.62
N CYS A 31 -12.79 -17.74 1.50
CA CYS A 31 -13.41 -18.52 0.42
C CYS A 31 -13.71 -19.96 0.82
N ALA A 32 -12.85 -20.58 1.63
CA ALA A 32 -13.11 -21.89 2.22
C ALA A 32 -14.31 -21.85 3.17
N ALA A 33 -14.41 -20.81 3.99
CA ALA A 33 -15.53 -20.64 4.89
C ALA A 33 -16.85 -20.48 4.11
N VAL A 34 -16.91 -19.55 3.15
CA VAL A 34 -18.13 -19.31 2.35
C VAL A 34 -18.52 -20.55 1.54
N GLY A 35 -17.55 -21.17 0.87
CA GLY A 35 -17.77 -22.42 0.15
C GLY A 35 -18.23 -23.54 1.08
N GLY A 36 -17.65 -23.64 2.27
CA GLY A 36 -18.00 -24.65 3.26
C GLY A 36 -19.39 -24.44 3.85
N VAL A 37 -19.79 -23.22 4.22
CA VAL A 37 -21.14 -22.96 4.77
C VAL A 37 -22.19 -23.19 3.69
N THR A 38 -21.92 -22.74 2.46
CA THR A 38 -22.83 -22.93 1.32
C THR A 38 -22.97 -24.41 0.97
N GLY A 39 -21.85 -25.13 0.90
CA GLY A 39 -21.81 -26.56 0.64
C GLY A 39 -22.45 -27.38 1.77
N ALA A 40 -22.28 -26.99 3.04
CA ALA A 40 -22.95 -27.62 4.17
C ALA A 40 -24.48 -27.42 4.11
N GLY A 41 -24.93 -26.21 3.77
CA GLY A 41 -26.35 -25.89 3.63
C GLY A 41 -27.02 -26.69 2.52
N LEU A 42 -26.35 -26.79 1.36
CA LEU A 42 -26.77 -27.65 0.24
C LEU A 42 -26.61 -29.15 0.56
N GLY A 43 -25.73 -29.53 1.47
CA GLY A 43 -25.57 -30.90 1.89
C GLY A 43 -26.66 -31.35 2.87
N ALA A 44 -27.08 -30.43 3.74
CA ALA A 44 -28.04 -30.68 4.81
C ALA A 44 -29.47 -30.99 4.32
N ILE A 45 -29.81 -30.68 3.06
CA ILE A 45 -31.13 -31.01 2.49
C ILE A 45 -31.30 -32.50 2.20
N GLU A 46 -30.21 -33.25 1.99
CA GLU A 46 -30.28 -34.70 1.81
C GLU A 46 -30.05 -35.44 3.13
N SER A 47 -28.94 -35.16 3.83
CA SER A 47 -28.62 -35.83 5.08
C SER A 47 -27.56 -35.08 5.90
N SER A 48 -27.48 -35.36 7.20
CA SER A 48 -26.43 -34.80 8.06
C SER A 48 -25.03 -35.27 7.65
N SER A 49 -24.91 -36.51 7.15
CA SER A 49 -23.67 -37.01 6.55
C SER A 49 -23.26 -36.23 5.31
N TRP A 50 -24.23 -35.89 4.45
CA TRP A 50 -23.98 -35.10 3.26
C TRP A 50 -23.72 -33.62 3.57
N ALA A 51 -24.21 -33.09 4.70
CA ALA A 51 -23.82 -31.78 5.20
C ALA A 51 -22.31 -31.69 5.49
N GLY A 52 -21.73 -32.72 6.11
CA GLY A 52 -20.28 -32.79 6.34
C GLY A 52 -19.48 -32.85 5.05
N TRP A 53 -19.91 -33.70 4.11
CA TRP A 53 -19.26 -33.79 2.79
C TRP A 53 -19.41 -32.52 1.95
N GLY A 54 -20.59 -31.91 1.97
CA GLY A 54 -20.86 -30.63 1.33
C GLY A 54 -19.98 -29.52 1.89
N ALA A 55 -19.74 -29.49 3.21
CA ALA A 55 -18.83 -28.53 3.82
C ALA A 55 -17.38 -28.71 3.35
N LEU A 56 -16.90 -29.95 3.29
CA LEU A 56 -15.55 -30.26 2.85
C LEU A 56 -15.35 -29.96 1.36
N ILE A 57 -16.29 -30.39 0.52
CA ILE A 57 -16.21 -30.17 -0.93
C ILE A 57 -16.36 -28.68 -1.23
N GLY A 58 -17.37 -28.02 -0.68
CA GLY A 58 -17.60 -26.60 -0.87
C GLY A 58 -16.44 -25.75 -0.36
N GLY A 59 -15.90 -26.07 0.82
CA GLY A 59 -14.76 -25.37 1.38
C GLY A 59 -13.46 -25.61 0.61
N GLY A 60 -13.22 -26.86 0.18
CA GLY A 60 -12.06 -27.20 -0.63
C GLY A 60 -12.07 -26.51 -2.01
N VAL A 61 -13.23 -26.49 -2.68
CA VAL A 61 -13.39 -25.81 -3.97
C VAL A 61 -13.27 -24.30 -3.80
N GLY A 62 -13.89 -23.71 -2.78
CA GLY A 62 -13.76 -22.28 -2.48
C GLY A 62 -12.32 -21.87 -2.17
N ALA A 63 -11.62 -22.64 -1.35
CA ALA A 63 -10.20 -22.45 -1.05
C ALA A 63 -9.35 -22.52 -2.32
N ALA A 64 -9.54 -23.58 -3.12
CA ALA A 64 -8.80 -23.79 -4.36
C ALA A 64 -9.08 -22.68 -5.38
N TYR A 65 -10.32 -22.20 -5.47
CA TYR A 65 -10.69 -21.11 -6.37
C TYR A 65 -9.94 -19.82 -6.03
N CYS A 66 -9.92 -19.41 -4.77
CA CYS A 66 -9.18 -18.22 -4.34
C CYS A 66 -7.66 -18.45 -4.34
N TRP A 67 -7.22 -19.70 -4.20
CA TRP A 67 -5.83 -20.06 -4.43
C TRP A 67 -5.45 -19.88 -5.91
N VAL A 68 -6.26 -20.29 -6.88
CA VAL A 68 -5.90 -20.22 -8.31
C VAL A 68 -6.13 -18.82 -8.89
N HIS A 69 -7.22 -18.16 -8.50
CA HIS A 69 -7.68 -16.89 -9.09
C HIS A 69 -7.42 -15.66 -8.22
N GLY A 70 -6.84 -15.81 -7.03
CA GLY A 70 -6.49 -14.68 -6.19
C GLY A 70 -5.41 -13.81 -6.84
N ALA A 71 -5.74 -12.56 -7.15
CA ALA A 71 -4.79 -11.58 -7.65
C ALA A 71 -3.75 -11.33 -6.54
N GLY A 72 -2.53 -11.80 -6.77
CA GLY A 72 -1.41 -11.60 -5.86
C GLY A 72 -0.89 -10.18 -5.92
N GLU A 73 -1.68 -9.19 -5.52
CA GLU A 73 -1.09 -7.93 -5.07
C GLU A 73 -0.70 -8.16 -3.61
N GLN A 74 0.57 -8.51 -3.41
CA GLN A 74 1.21 -8.34 -2.12
C GLN A 74 0.91 -6.90 -1.71
N VAL A 75 0.43 -6.66 -0.49
CA VAL A 75 0.50 -5.31 0.08
C VAL A 75 1.97 -4.94 0.00
N ALA A 76 2.33 -4.13 -1.01
CA ALA A 76 3.65 -3.55 -1.09
C ALA A 76 3.87 -2.93 0.29
N PRO A 77 4.98 -3.25 0.99
CA PRO A 77 5.27 -2.57 2.24
C PRO A 77 5.07 -1.08 1.98
N PRO A 78 4.44 -0.33 2.91
CA PRO A 78 4.29 1.11 2.74
C PRO A 78 5.62 1.64 2.25
N PRO A 79 5.65 2.45 1.16
CA PRO A 79 6.90 2.95 0.61
C PRO A 79 7.73 3.41 1.80
N PRO A 80 9.02 3.00 1.89
CA PRO A 80 9.84 3.30 3.06
C PRO A 80 9.58 4.75 3.38
N GLN A 81 8.98 5.00 4.55
CA GLN A 81 8.76 6.37 4.99
C GLN A 81 10.13 6.99 4.83
N PRO A 82 10.25 8.10 4.07
CA PRO A 82 11.54 8.75 3.90
C PRO A 82 12.11 8.79 5.29
N VAL A 83 13.19 8.02 5.51
CA VAL A 83 13.98 8.17 6.71
C VAL A 83 14.14 9.67 6.76
N GLU A 84 13.64 10.28 7.84
CA GLU A 84 13.99 11.64 8.14
C GLU A 84 15.50 11.56 8.31
N GLU A 85 16.18 11.68 7.17
CA GLU A 85 17.60 11.73 7.02
C GLU A 85 17.90 12.95 7.83
N VAL A 86 18.33 12.70 9.07
CA VAL A 86 18.85 13.68 10.00
C VAL A 86 19.62 14.62 9.11
N ALA A 87 19.04 15.81 8.92
CA ALA A 87 19.45 16.70 7.86
C ALA A 87 20.98 16.76 7.91
N PRO A 88 21.69 16.47 6.81
CA PRO A 88 23.12 16.60 6.78
C PRO A 88 23.43 17.94 7.44
N PRO A 89 24.33 17.99 8.45
CA PRO A 89 24.65 19.26 9.09
C PRO A 89 24.90 20.25 7.96
N PRO A 90 24.23 21.42 8.00
CA PRO A 90 24.17 22.34 6.86
C PRO A 90 25.58 22.49 6.31
N PRO A 91 25.77 22.40 4.97
CA PRO A 91 27.09 22.46 4.39
C PRO A 91 27.78 23.69 4.95
N VAL A 92 28.89 23.48 5.65
CA VAL A 92 29.72 24.56 6.18
C VAL A 92 30.04 25.43 4.98
N VAL A 93 29.42 26.62 4.94
CA VAL A 93 29.68 27.63 3.92
C VAL A 93 31.14 27.96 4.09
N LYS A 94 31.99 27.40 3.23
CA LYS A 94 33.37 27.82 3.15
C LYS A 94 33.32 29.27 2.71
N GLU A 95 33.70 30.14 3.63
CA GLU A 95 33.84 31.56 3.38
C GLU A 95 35.01 31.72 2.39
N GLU A 96 34.70 31.67 1.10
CA GLU A 96 35.69 31.89 0.06
C GLU A 96 36.10 33.37 0.13
N THR A 97 37.23 33.63 0.78
CA THR A 97 37.84 34.95 0.78
C THR A 97 38.40 35.19 -0.62
N ILE A 98 37.61 35.80 -1.48
CA ILE A 98 38.06 36.24 -2.81
C ILE A 98 38.95 37.47 -2.59
N VAL A 99 40.25 37.24 -2.39
CA VAL A 99 41.19 38.35 -2.27
C VAL A 99 41.58 38.79 -3.67
N VAL A 100 40.91 39.85 -4.13
CA VAL A 100 41.21 40.48 -5.42
C VAL A 100 42.59 41.14 -5.30
N ARG A 101 43.58 40.58 -6.00
CA ARG A 101 44.88 41.22 -6.23
C ARG A 101 44.83 41.87 -7.61
N ASP A 102 45.39 43.07 -7.71
CA ASP A 102 45.49 43.87 -8.94
C ASP A 102 44.16 44.49 -9.41
N LEU A 103 43.54 45.29 -8.54
CA LEU A 103 42.50 46.21 -8.97
C LEU A 103 43.14 47.41 -9.66
N HIS A 104 42.85 47.62 -10.95
CA HIS A 104 43.21 48.86 -11.66
C HIS A 104 42.46 50.09 -11.14
N PHE A 105 41.50 49.90 -10.23
CA PHE A 105 40.73 50.96 -9.60
C PHE A 105 41.08 51.03 -8.12
N ALA A 106 41.11 52.24 -7.59
CA ALA A 106 41.22 52.45 -6.16
C ALA A 106 40.08 51.74 -5.43
N PHE A 107 40.37 51.13 -4.28
CA PHE A 107 39.39 50.40 -3.48
C PHE A 107 38.17 51.28 -3.18
N ASP A 108 36.98 50.78 -3.50
CA ASP A 108 35.68 51.46 -3.36
C ASP A 108 35.54 52.78 -4.16
N SER A 109 36.15 52.83 -5.35
CA SER A 109 36.09 53.98 -6.24
C SER A 109 36.13 53.57 -7.71
N SER A 110 35.48 54.34 -8.57
CA SER A 110 35.58 54.19 -10.03
C SER A 110 36.80 54.90 -10.63
N LYS A 111 37.68 55.47 -9.79
CA LYS A 111 38.93 56.12 -10.23
C LYS A 111 40.03 55.08 -10.37
N VAL A 112 40.81 55.19 -11.44
CA VAL A 112 41.98 54.34 -11.70
C VAL A 112 43.02 54.59 -10.59
N ASP A 113 43.71 53.54 -10.16
CA ASP A 113 44.79 53.65 -9.18
C ASP A 113 45.94 54.51 -9.74
N ALA A 114 46.65 55.22 -8.87
CA ALA A 114 47.75 56.08 -9.30
C ALA A 114 48.86 55.30 -10.02
N ALA A 115 49.06 54.03 -9.65
CA ALA A 115 50.04 53.16 -10.30
C ALA A 115 49.72 52.85 -11.77
N ASP A 116 48.45 52.91 -12.18
CA ASP A 116 47.97 52.62 -13.53
C ASP A 116 47.52 53.88 -14.30
N SER A 117 47.66 55.07 -13.70
CA SER A 117 47.16 56.33 -14.28
C SER A 117 48.06 56.94 -15.38
N GLU A 118 49.30 56.46 -15.53
CA GLU A 118 50.31 57.00 -16.48
C GLU A 118 50.71 56.01 -17.58
N LYS A 119 49.99 54.90 -17.75
CA LYS A 119 50.27 53.87 -18.77
C LYS A 119 49.40 53.99 -20.02
#